data_AF-A0A356P772-F1
#
_entry.id   AF-A0A356P772-F1
#
_cell.length_a   1.000
_cell.length_b   1.000
_cell.length_c   1.000
_cell.angle_alpha   90.00
_cell.angle_beta   90.00
_cell.angle_gamma   90.00
#
_symmetry.space_group_name_H-M   'P 1'
#
loop_
_entity.id
_entity.type
_entity.pdbx_description
1 polymer ?
#
loop_
_entity_poly.entity_id
_entity_poly.type
_entity_poly.pdbx_seq_one_letter_code
_entity_poly.pdbx_strand_id
1 'polypeptide(L)' 'MERTFESWEKEVIRCIRCGACQNVCPVFKELQAESTVARGRVKLIRGIITKDLE' A
#
# COMPACT_ATOMS: atom_id res chain seq x y z
N MET A 1 -0.49 15.44 -12.96
CA MET A 1 -0.05 14.24 -12.23
C MET A 1 -0.06 13.09 -13.21
N GLU A 2 1.13 12.64 -13.65
CA GLU A 2 1.28 11.56 -14.63
C GLU A 2 0.94 10.21 -13.99
N ARG A 3 0.08 9.44 -14.67
CA ARG A 3 -0.39 8.11 -14.22
C ARG A 3 0.42 7.00 -14.92
N THR A 4 1.74 7.02 -14.76
CA THR A 4 2.67 6.03 -15.35
C THR A 4 3.16 5.03 -14.29
N PHE A 5 3.56 3.82 -14.68
CA PHE A 5 4.10 2.82 -13.74
C PHE A 5 5.35 3.33 -13.00
N GLU A 6 6.24 4.01 -13.69
CA GLU A 6 7.44 4.66 -13.12
C GLU A 6 7.08 5.68 -12.02
N SER A 7 6.01 6.46 -12.24
CA SER A 7 5.49 7.42 -11.25
C SER A 7 4.95 6.69 -10.03
N TRP A 8 4.16 5.63 -10.22
CA TRP A 8 3.63 4.82 -9.12
C TRP A 8 4.72 4.10 -8.33
N GLU A 9 5.77 3.60 -8.99
CA GLU A 9 6.91 2.96 -8.32
C GLU A 9 7.54 3.91 -7.30
N LYS A 10 7.79 5.17 -7.71
CA LYS A 10 8.33 6.21 -6.82
C LYS A 10 7.43 6.54 -5.64
N GLU A 11 6.12 6.41 -5.79
CA GLU A 11 5.16 6.67 -4.71
C GLU A 11 5.05 5.48 -3.75
N VAL A 12 5.02 4.24 -4.25
CA VAL A 12 4.87 3.05 -3.38
C VAL A 12 6.09 2.79 -2.50
N ILE A 13 7.30 3.16 -2.96
CA ILE A 13 8.52 3.02 -2.16
C ILE A 13 8.60 3.98 -0.96
N ARG A 14 7.75 5.03 -0.90
CA ARG A 14 7.73 5.99 0.21
C ARG A 14 7.20 5.40 1.52
N CYS A 15 6.52 4.25 1.48
CA CYS A 15 6.00 3.63 2.69
C CYS A 15 7.13 3.13 3.61
N ILE A 16 7.38 3.85 4.71
CA ILE A 16 8.38 3.46 5.74
C ILE A 16 7.87 2.43 6.75
N ARG A 17 6.69 1.86 6.54
CA ARG A 17 6.05 0.86 7.44
C ARG A 17 5.84 1.34 8.89
N CYS A 18 5.57 2.62 9.11
CA CYS A 18 5.35 3.19 10.45
C CYS A 18 4.03 2.81 11.15
N GLY A 19 3.04 2.26 10.42
CA GLY A 19 1.75 1.87 11.01
C GLY A 19 0.74 3.00 11.22
N ALA A 20 1.07 4.26 10.93
CA ALA A 20 0.14 5.39 11.10
C ALA A 20 -1.20 5.19 10.37
N CYS A 21 -1.15 4.66 9.13
CA CYS A 21 -2.36 4.36 8.36
C CYS A 21 -3.22 3.25 8.97
N GLN A 22 -2.62 2.29 9.68
CA GLN A 22 -3.37 1.24 10.38
C GLN A 22 -4.09 1.82 11.59
N ASN A 23 -3.41 2.69 12.36
CA ASN A 23 -3.94 3.27 13.59
C ASN A 23 -5.22 4.09 13.37
N VAL A 24 -5.30 4.82 12.24
CA VAL A 24 -6.45 5.68 11.91
C VAL A 24 -7.55 4.96 11.12
N CYS A 25 -7.30 3.77 10.58
CA CYS A 25 -8.24 3.11 9.67
C CYS A 25 -9.43 2.50 10.42
N PRO A 26 -10.67 2.95 10.18
CA PRO A 26 -11.85 2.37 10.83
C PRO A 26 -12.11 0.93 10.37
N VAL A 27 -11.86 0.62 9.09
CA VAL A 27 -12.05 -0.73 8.55
C VAL A 27 -11.10 -1.73 9.22
N PHE A 28 -9.88 -1.32 9.52
CA PHE A 28 -8.92 -2.17 10.24
C PHE A 28 -9.39 -2.47 11.66
N LYS A 29 -10.06 -1.53 12.33
CA LYS A 29 -10.60 -1.78 13.68
C LYS A 29 -11.58 -2.95 13.67
N GLU A 30 -12.43 -3.01 12.65
CA GLU A 30 -13.45 -4.07 12.51
C GLU A 30 -12.86 -5.39 11.98
N LEU A 31 -12.07 -5.33 10.90
CA LEU A 31 -11.66 -6.54 10.18
C LEU A 31 -10.28 -7.06 10.58
N GLN A 32 -9.45 -6.25 11.24
CA GLN A 32 -8.06 -6.56 11.60
C GLN A 32 -7.18 -7.07 10.44
N ALA A 33 -7.58 -6.78 9.20
CA ALA A 33 -6.93 -7.27 7.99
C ALA A 33 -6.03 -6.20 7.38
N GLU A 34 -4.73 -6.47 7.27
CA GLU A 34 -3.74 -5.50 6.76
C GLU A 34 -4.01 -5.06 5.31
N SER A 35 -4.55 -5.94 4.46
CA SER A 35 -4.92 -5.62 3.07
C SER A 35 -5.93 -4.47 2.97
N THR A 36 -6.68 -4.21 4.04
CA THR A 36 -7.68 -3.14 4.09
C THR A 36 -7.07 -1.76 4.31
N VAL A 37 -5.87 -1.68 4.92
CA VAL A 37 -5.19 -0.42 5.24
C VAL A 37 -4.33 0.07 4.08
N ALA A 38 -3.99 1.36 4.09
CA ALA A 38 -3.22 1.98 3.03
C ALA A 38 -1.88 1.25 2.76
N ARG A 39 -1.13 0.87 3.80
CA ARG A 39 0.14 0.14 3.60
C ARG A 39 -0.05 -1.23 2.94
N GLY A 40 -1.14 -1.93 3.24
CA GLY A 40 -1.43 -3.22 2.63
C GLY A 40 -1.73 -3.07 1.15
N ARG A 41 -2.50 -2.05 0.77
CA ARG A 41 -2.75 -1.71 -0.63
C ARG A 41 -1.47 -1.29 -1.37
N VAL A 42 -0.63 -0.46 -0.74
CA VAL A 42 0.68 -0.07 -1.28
C VAL A 42 1.56 -1.30 -1.52
N LYS A 43 1.56 -2.27 -0.60
CA LYS A 43 2.28 -3.54 -0.78
C LYS A 43 1.77 -4.33 -1.98
N LEU A 44 0.45 -4.42 -2.17
CA LEU A 44 -0.14 -5.10 -3.32
C LEU A 44 0.21 -4.41 -4.64
N ILE A 45 0.09 -3.08 -4.71
CA ILE A 45 0.47 -2.30 -5.89
C ILE A 45 1.95 -2.50 -6.20
N ARG A 46 2.81 -2.44 -5.17
CA ARG A 46 4.24 -2.72 -5.34
C ARG A 46 4.48 -4.11 -5.89
N GLY A 47 3.83 -5.14 -5.36
CA GLY A 47 3.99 -6.52 -5.84
C GLY A 47 3.60 -6.70 -7.31
N ILE A 48 2.58 -5.98 -7.79
CA ILE A 48 2.21 -5.95 -9.21
C ILE A 48 3.30 -5.25 -10.04
N ILE A 49 3.85 -4.13 -9.56
CA ILE A 49 4.91 -3.38 -10.26
C ILE A 49 6.20 -4.21 -10.33
N THR A 50 6.59 -4.86 -9.22
CA THR A 50 7.82 -5.67 -9.13
C THR A 50 7.66 -7.07 -9.71
N LYS A 51 6.45 -7.47 -10.11
CA LYS A 51 6.12 -8.83 -10.58
C LYS A 51 6.37 -9.91 -9.53
N ASP A 52 6.28 -9.56 -8.26
CA ASP A 52 6.36 -10.51 -7.13
C ASP A 52 5.04 -11.24 -6.89
N LEU A 53 3.96 -10.77 -7.52
CA LEU A 53 2.62 -11.36 -7.49
C LEU A 53 2.21 -11.66 -8.94
N GLU A 54 2.28 -12.93 -9.33
CA GLU A 54 1.72 -13.46 -10.59
C GLU A 54 0.24 -13.84 -10.44
#